data_AF-A0AA38UFM0-F1
#
_entry.id   AF-A0AA38UFM0-F1
#
_cell.length_a   1.000
_cell.length_b   1.000
_cell.length_c   1.000
_cell.angle_alpha   90.00
_cell.angle_beta   90.00
_cell.angle_gamma   90.00
#
_symmetry.space_group_name_H-M   'P 1'
#
loop_
_entity.id
_entity.type
_entity.pdbx_description
1 polymer ?
#
loop_
_entity_poly.entity_id
_entity_poly.type
_entity_poly.pdbx_seq_one_letter_code
_entity_poly.pdbx_strand_id
1 'polypeptide(L)'
;MAAPHTPFLNPGKSASSTGDSVLVILEPAKKAEYSIFLAGLEKKGYSVTLRAPKEEQPLVIEDGVPNFSHVMLLASDTKNFAKDINPQSLVQLLSLGTNLVLTLGLKQNLLTSLAPEFSLLLPPPATPLVSFFPERSDSPTVIPIDVSSQSIPNDTFSVLSSQVNGKVWFSGTPFALNSNPLVFPILHAPVESFAADLSDGSGLVSDALADASEKGGEGLWAGSSLAVVAGFQTLIGGGTGHGADAGPGEDQQARAVWVGGASLFTDEFANKKVVEKVVQERGMKVVENPSGNKQAALEIAGWAFQERGVLRIDEVTHHKVNQTGPVEMYTTNDEIVYTIRISSFNPLTKKWEPYSGLKDLQLEFTMLDPHIRTSLPPVSGKPGTYSTTFRAPDRHGVFKFAISHKRKGFTHLHHTLSVPVVPPRHDGYPRFLSAAWPYYAGAISTSVGFLLFCVIYIAGEAKEEKKSKKE
;
A
#
# COMPACT_ATOMS: atom_id res chain seq x y z
N MET A 1 9.92 19.77 -15.47
CA MET A 1 9.53 18.82 -14.39
C MET A 1 9.23 17.48 -15.03
N ALA A 2 10.21 16.58 -15.09
CA ALA A 2 10.01 15.23 -15.58
C ALA A 2 9.33 14.41 -14.47
N ALA A 3 8.26 13.67 -14.79
CA ALA A 3 7.69 12.69 -13.88
C ALA A 3 8.78 11.67 -13.48
N PRO A 4 8.83 11.20 -12.22
CA PRO A 4 9.77 10.15 -11.85
C PRO A 4 9.47 8.93 -12.72
N HIS A 5 10.44 8.53 -13.54
CA HIS A 5 10.35 7.38 -14.43
C HIS A 5 10.17 6.11 -13.59
N THR A 6 8.94 5.66 -13.42
CA THR A 6 8.71 4.22 -13.27
C THR A 6 9.19 3.57 -14.56
N PRO A 7 10.11 2.59 -14.53
CA PRO A 7 10.53 1.89 -15.73
C PRO A 7 9.28 1.26 -16.38
N PHE A 8 8.84 1.87 -17.47
CA PHE A 8 7.63 1.47 -18.18
C PHE A 8 7.87 0.14 -18.87
N LEU A 9 6.87 -0.75 -18.79
CA LEU A 9 6.93 -2.07 -19.39
C LEU A 9 7.02 -1.93 -20.92
N ASN A 10 8.19 -2.21 -21.47
CA ASN A 10 8.25 -2.82 -22.79
C ASN A 10 7.69 -4.25 -22.64
N PRO A 11 7.04 -4.85 -23.64
CA PRO A 11 6.54 -6.23 -23.59
C PRO A 11 7.68 -7.28 -23.67
N GLY A 12 8.76 -7.06 -22.91
CA GLY A 12 9.92 -7.92 -22.72
C GLY A 12 9.90 -8.61 -21.35
N LYS A 13 11.07 -9.09 -20.92
CA LYS A 13 11.26 -9.81 -19.66
C LYS A 13 11.00 -8.87 -18.47
N SER A 14 10.13 -9.29 -17.55
CA SER A 14 9.73 -8.56 -16.35
C SER A 14 9.66 -9.54 -15.19
N ALA A 15 10.42 -9.29 -14.13
CA ALA A 15 10.50 -10.19 -12.99
C ALA A 15 9.63 -9.72 -11.83
N SER A 16 9.15 -10.67 -11.05
CA SER A 16 8.51 -10.42 -9.75
C SER A 16 9.57 -10.26 -8.65
N SER A 17 9.27 -9.47 -7.62
CA SER A 17 10.10 -9.40 -6.40
C SER A 17 9.95 -10.62 -5.48
N THR A 18 8.90 -11.45 -5.65
CA THR A 18 8.58 -12.59 -4.77
C THR A 18 8.74 -13.95 -5.44
N GLY A 19 9.21 -13.99 -6.69
CA GLY A 19 9.57 -15.21 -7.42
C GLY A 19 8.78 -15.41 -8.72
N ASP A 20 9.24 -16.35 -9.55
CA ASP A 20 8.78 -16.49 -10.94
C ASP A 20 7.77 -17.64 -11.15
N SER A 21 7.40 -18.41 -10.11
CA SER A 21 6.47 -19.56 -10.23
C SER A 21 4.99 -19.13 -10.10
N VAL A 22 4.16 -19.55 -11.06
CA VAL A 22 2.74 -19.22 -11.12
C VAL A 22 1.91 -20.50 -11.31
N LEU A 23 1.01 -20.78 -10.38
CA LEU A 23 -0.03 -21.80 -10.54
C LEU A 23 -1.30 -21.17 -11.11
N VAL A 24 -1.76 -21.63 -12.26
CA VAL A 24 -3.02 -21.20 -12.87
C VAL A 24 -4.03 -22.33 -12.79
N ILE A 25 -5.10 -22.09 -12.04
CA ILE A 25 -6.24 -22.99 -11.94
C ILE A 25 -7.20 -22.68 -13.09
N LEU A 26 -7.23 -23.56 -14.08
CA LEU A 26 -7.99 -23.39 -15.32
C LEU A 26 -8.47 -24.75 -15.82
N GLU A 27 -9.71 -24.82 -16.30
CA GLU A 27 -10.23 -26.02 -16.94
C GLU A 27 -9.43 -26.34 -18.22
N PRO A 28 -8.95 -27.58 -18.43
CA PRO A 28 -8.13 -27.92 -19.60
C PRO A 28 -8.80 -27.59 -20.94
N ALA A 29 -10.12 -27.71 -21.02
CA ALA A 29 -10.91 -27.37 -22.20
C ALA A 29 -10.85 -25.88 -22.56
N LYS A 30 -10.69 -25.00 -21.56
CA LYS A 30 -10.63 -23.54 -21.76
C LYS A 30 -9.20 -23.03 -22.00
N LYS A 31 -8.17 -23.89 -21.94
CA LYS A 31 -6.77 -23.47 -22.13
C LYS A 31 -6.54 -22.65 -23.41
N ALA A 32 -7.19 -23.04 -24.50
CA ALA A 32 -7.05 -22.37 -25.79
C ALA A 32 -7.61 -20.93 -25.79
N GLU A 33 -8.55 -20.61 -24.89
CA GLU A 33 -9.18 -19.29 -24.78
C GLU A 33 -8.29 -18.25 -24.10
N TYR A 34 -7.20 -18.65 -23.43
CA TYR A 34 -6.31 -17.77 -22.67
C TYR A 34 -4.88 -17.76 -23.21
N SER A 35 -4.66 -18.23 -24.44
CA SER A 35 -3.32 -18.50 -24.97
C SER A 35 -2.45 -17.25 -25.08
N ILE A 36 -3.02 -16.09 -25.44
CA ILE A 36 -2.31 -14.82 -25.57
C ILE A 36 -1.83 -14.32 -24.19
N PHE A 37 -2.69 -14.46 -23.17
CA PHE A 37 -2.35 -14.06 -21.82
C PHE A 37 -1.28 -14.96 -21.20
N LEU A 38 -1.45 -16.29 -21.30
CA LEU A 38 -0.48 -17.27 -20.78
C LEU A 38 0.89 -17.12 -21.47
N ALA A 39 0.92 -16.99 -22.80
CA ALA A 39 2.16 -16.72 -23.53
C ALA A 39 2.77 -15.37 -23.15
N GLY A 40 1.94 -14.38 -22.79
CA GLY A 40 2.39 -13.10 -22.26
C GLY A 40 3.11 -13.23 -20.91
N LEU A 41 2.61 -14.07 -20.00
CA LEU A 41 3.27 -14.38 -18.72
C LEU A 41 4.60 -15.13 -18.94
N GLU A 42 4.61 -16.14 -19.80
CA GLU A 42 5.84 -16.89 -20.13
C GLU A 42 6.89 -15.97 -20.76
N LYS A 43 6.48 -15.05 -21.65
CA LYS A 43 7.38 -14.06 -22.27
C LYS A 43 7.98 -13.09 -21.24
N LYS A 44 7.23 -12.75 -20.19
CA LYS A 44 7.75 -11.97 -19.06
C LYS A 44 8.78 -12.75 -18.25
N GLY A 45 8.75 -14.09 -18.30
CA GLY A 45 9.71 -14.98 -17.66
C GLY A 45 9.14 -15.82 -16.52
N TYR A 46 7.81 -15.87 -16.37
CA TYR A 46 7.16 -16.72 -15.37
C TYR A 46 7.15 -18.19 -15.79
N SER A 47 7.30 -19.08 -14.80
CA SER A 47 7.06 -20.51 -14.96
C SER A 47 5.59 -20.81 -14.65
N VAL A 48 4.80 -20.97 -15.71
CA VAL A 48 3.35 -21.17 -15.60
C VAL A 48 3.03 -22.67 -15.51
N THR A 49 2.43 -23.07 -14.39
CA THR A 49 1.92 -24.43 -14.18
C THR A 49 0.40 -24.40 -14.26
N LEU A 50 -0.19 -25.21 -15.14
CA LEU A 50 -1.64 -25.34 -15.25
C LEU A 50 -2.12 -26.53 -14.42
N ARG A 51 -3.20 -26.33 -13.67
CA ARG A 51 -3.85 -27.39 -12.89
C ARG A 51 -5.36 -27.30 -13.06
N ALA A 52 -6.01 -28.44 -13.30
CA ALA A 52 -7.47 -28.44 -13.39
C ALA A 52 -8.10 -28.18 -12.00
N PRO A 53 -9.26 -27.51 -11.91
CA PRO A 53 -9.84 -27.14 -10.61
C PRO A 53 -10.10 -28.29 -9.64
N LYS A 54 -10.31 -29.51 -10.16
CA LYS A 54 -10.58 -30.73 -9.39
C LYS A 54 -9.37 -31.66 -9.23
N GLU A 55 -8.27 -31.37 -9.91
CA GLU A 55 -7.05 -32.16 -9.82
C GLU A 55 -6.39 -31.92 -8.46
N GLU A 56 -5.87 -32.95 -7.80
CA GLU A 56 -5.34 -32.83 -6.42
C GLU A 56 -3.87 -32.39 -6.35
N GLN A 57 -3.13 -32.50 -7.46
CA GLN A 57 -1.70 -32.18 -7.52
C GLN A 57 -1.42 -31.19 -8.67
N PRO A 58 -0.36 -30.37 -8.57
CA PRO A 58 0.48 -30.14 -7.40
C PRO A 58 -0.28 -29.38 -6.30
N LEU A 59 -0.03 -29.72 -5.03
CA LEU A 59 -0.62 -29.02 -3.88
C LEU A 59 -0.19 -27.55 -3.84
N VAL A 60 -1.11 -26.68 -3.40
CA VAL A 60 -0.80 -25.25 -3.26
C VAL A 60 0.08 -24.96 -2.03
N ILE A 61 -0.11 -25.74 -0.96
CA ILE A 61 0.73 -25.73 0.25
C ILE A 61 1.15 -27.18 0.53
N GLU A 62 2.44 -27.38 0.77
CA GLU A 62 3.03 -28.67 1.14
C GLU A 62 3.91 -28.47 2.38
N ASP A 63 3.70 -29.28 3.42
CA ASP A 63 4.40 -29.20 4.70
C ASP A 63 4.45 -27.78 5.34
N GLY A 64 3.40 -26.99 5.12
CA GLY A 64 3.27 -25.63 5.65
C GLY A 64 3.98 -24.55 4.84
N VAL A 65 4.53 -24.89 3.67
CA VAL A 65 5.22 -23.95 2.76
C VAL A 65 4.43 -23.84 1.45
N PRO A 66 4.27 -22.62 0.88
CA PRO A 66 3.66 -22.47 -0.44
C PRO A 66 4.55 -23.04 -1.54
N ASN A 67 4.00 -23.86 -2.42
CA ASN A 67 4.73 -24.42 -3.57
C ASN A 67 4.91 -23.40 -4.72
N PHE A 68 4.14 -22.31 -4.70
CA PHE A 68 4.12 -21.29 -5.74
C PHE A 68 4.20 -19.88 -5.15
N SER A 69 4.95 -19.00 -5.82
CA SER A 69 5.03 -17.58 -5.48
C SER A 69 3.72 -16.85 -5.78
N HIS A 70 2.99 -17.29 -6.80
CA HIS A 70 1.73 -16.70 -7.22
C HIS A 70 0.71 -17.77 -7.60
N VAL A 71 -0.57 -17.53 -7.28
CA VAL A 71 -1.67 -18.43 -7.60
C VAL A 71 -2.81 -17.64 -8.25
N MET A 72 -3.28 -18.11 -9.40
CA MET A 72 -4.31 -17.46 -10.20
C MET A 72 -5.48 -18.41 -10.45
N LEU A 73 -6.70 -17.99 -10.09
CA LEU A 73 -7.91 -18.78 -10.25
C LEU A 73 -8.74 -18.20 -11.40
N LEU A 74 -8.66 -18.84 -12.57
CA LEU A 74 -9.43 -18.53 -13.78
C LEU A 74 -10.65 -19.45 -13.98
N ALA A 75 -11.04 -20.16 -12.92
CA ALA A 75 -12.10 -21.15 -12.91
C ALA A 75 -13.39 -20.61 -12.26
N SER A 76 -13.83 -19.44 -12.69
CA SER A 76 -14.98 -18.72 -12.12
C SER A 76 -16.32 -19.49 -12.23
N ASP A 77 -16.45 -20.41 -13.18
CA ASP A 77 -17.65 -21.24 -13.36
C ASP A 77 -17.63 -22.54 -12.55
N THR A 78 -16.50 -22.86 -11.90
CA THR A 78 -16.33 -24.13 -11.21
C THR A 78 -17.00 -24.08 -9.84
N LYS A 79 -17.90 -25.06 -9.59
CA LYS A 79 -18.62 -25.18 -8.31
C LYS A 79 -17.76 -25.77 -7.20
N ASN A 80 -17.04 -26.85 -7.49
CA ASN A 80 -16.23 -27.60 -6.52
C ASN A 80 -14.77 -27.61 -6.95
N PHE A 81 -13.90 -27.19 -6.04
CA PHE A 81 -12.45 -27.24 -6.21
C PHE A 81 -11.86 -28.46 -5.47
N ALA A 82 -10.58 -28.75 -5.74
CA ALA A 82 -9.80 -29.69 -4.96
C ALA A 82 -9.70 -29.28 -3.48
N LYS A 83 -9.43 -30.24 -2.58
CA LYS A 83 -9.51 -30.06 -1.12
C LYS A 83 -8.57 -28.98 -0.57
N ASP A 84 -7.42 -28.81 -1.19
CA ASP A 84 -6.40 -27.82 -0.83
C ASP A 84 -6.73 -26.40 -1.33
N ILE A 85 -7.77 -26.23 -2.15
CA ILE A 85 -8.28 -24.93 -2.59
C ILE A 85 -9.60 -24.66 -1.85
N ASN A 86 -9.50 -23.98 -0.72
CA ASN A 86 -10.62 -23.58 0.13
C ASN A 86 -10.36 -22.17 0.69
N PRO A 87 -11.33 -21.51 1.34
CA PRO A 87 -11.17 -20.12 1.80
C PRO A 87 -9.96 -19.98 2.73
N GLN A 88 -9.79 -20.92 3.65
CA GLN A 88 -8.75 -20.91 4.68
C GLN A 88 -7.36 -21.07 4.05
N SER A 89 -7.19 -21.98 3.09
CA SER A 89 -5.90 -22.16 2.42
C SER A 89 -5.52 -20.95 1.57
N LEU A 90 -6.49 -20.30 0.90
CA LEU A 90 -6.23 -19.06 0.15
C LEU A 90 -5.81 -17.90 1.07
N VAL A 91 -6.45 -17.75 2.23
CA VAL A 91 -6.03 -16.76 3.24
C VAL A 91 -4.65 -17.12 3.81
N GLN A 92 -4.38 -18.40 4.05
CA GLN A 92 -3.09 -18.87 4.52
C GLN A 92 -1.98 -18.56 3.51
N LEU A 93 -2.20 -18.75 2.22
CA LEU A 93 -1.25 -18.37 1.17
C LEU A 93 -0.86 -16.89 1.23
N LEU A 94 -1.86 -16.02 1.38
CA LEU A 94 -1.62 -14.59 1.54
C LEU A 94 -0.79 -14.29 2.80
N SER A 95 -1.06 -14.99 3.91
CA SER A 95 -0.26 -14.82 5.14
C SER A 95 1.18 -15.31 5.00
N LEU A 96 1.43 -16.25 4.10
CA LEU A 96 2.75 -16.78 3.77
C LEU A 96 3.44 -15.98 2.64
N GLY A 97 2.85 -14.88 2.16
CA GLY A 97 3.45 -14.00 1.15
C GLY A 97 3.13 -14.37 -0.31
N THR A 98 2.32 -15.39 -0.57
CA THR A 98 1.90 -15.77 -1.93
C THR A 98 0.84 -14.81 -2.47
N ASN A 99 1.04 -14.29 -3.68
CA ASN A 99 0.07 -13.37 -4.29
C ASN A 99 -1.05 -14.11 -5.02
N LEU A 100 -2.27 -13.55 -4.97
CA LEU A 100 -3.47 -14.15 -5.54
C LEU A 100 -4.08 -13.29 -6.65
N VAL A 101 -4.56 -13.93 -7.71
CA VAL A 101 -5.46 -13.33 -8.71
C VAL A 101 -6.73 -14.17 -8.77
N LEU A 102 -7.86 -13.60 -8.37
CA LEU A 102 -9.12 -14.29 -8.17
C LEU A 102 -10.17 -13.72 -9.15
N THR A 103 -10.77 -14.61 -9.94
CA THR A 103 -11.82 -14.22 -10.88
C THR A 103 -13.21 -14.63 -10.38
N LEU A 104 -14.16 -13.72 -10.45
CA LEU A 104 -15.56 -13.96 -10.13
C LEU A 104 -16.32 -14.42 -11.38
N GLY A 105 -17.45 -15.07 -11.14
CA GLY A 105 -18.39 -15.52 -12.16
C GLY A 105 -19.81 -15.16 -11.76
N LEU A 106 -20.75 -15.40 -12.69
CA LEU A 106 -22.17 -15.16 -12.45
C LEU A 106 -22.80 -16.25 -11.55
N LYS A 107 -22.17 -17.42 -11.47
CA LYS A 107 -22.60 -18.53 -10.63
C LYS A 107 -21.91 -18.46 -9.28
N GLN A 108 -22.66 -18.76 -8.22
CA GLN A 108 -22.08 -18.89 -6.89
C GLN A 108 -21.10 -20.07 -6.83
N ASN A 109 -19.94 -19.82 -6.23
CA ASN A 109 -18.91 -20.78 -5.93
C ASN A 109 -18.11 -20.37 -4.69
N LEU A 110 -17.02 -21.10 -4.43
CA LEU A 110 -16.05 -20.79 -3.38
C LEU A 110 -15.60 -19.32 -3.37
N LEU A 111 -15.30 -18.75 -4.54
CA LEU A 111 -14.76 -17.39 -4.67
C LEU A 111 -15.80 -16.32 -4.35
N THR A 112 -17.06 -16.55 -4.72
CA THR A 112 -18.16 -15.64 -4.33
C THR A 112 -18.37 -15.60 -2.82
N SER A 113 -18.16 -16.72 -2.12
CA SER A 113 -18.25 -16.78 -0.65
C SER A 113 -17.03 -16.18 0.05
N LEU A 114 -15.86 -16.18 -0.61
CA LEU A 114 -14.63 -15.59 -0.08
C LEU A 114 -14.58 -14.06 -0.29
N ALA A 115 -15.21 -13.53 -1.33
CA ALA A 115 -15.13 -12.10 -1.68
C ALA A 115 -15.52 -11.13 -0.53
N PRO A 116 -16.57 -11.40 0.28
CA PRO A 116 -16.90 -10.56 1.44
C PRO A 116 -15.79 -10.45 2.49
N GLU A 117 -14.95 -11.48 2.67
CA GLU A 117 -13.79 -11.44 3.58
C GLU A 117 -12.76 -10.39 3.14
N PHE A 118 -12.73 -10.07 1.83
CA PHE A 118 -11.91 -9.00 1.26
C PHE A 118 -12.65 -7.66 1.16
N SER A 119 -13.80 -7.54 1.83
CA SER A 119 -14.64 -6.34 1.82
C SER A 119 -15.28 -6.03 0.45
N LEU A 120 -15.48 -7.05 -0.39
CA LEU A 120 -16.26 -6.94 -1.62
C LEU A 120 -17.72 -7.31 -1.35
N LEU A 121 -18.62 -6.40 -1.67
CA LEU A 121 -20.06 -6.65 -1.67
C LEU A 121 -20.46 -7.05 -3.08
N LEU A 122 -20.92 -8.28 -3.23
CA LEU A 122 -21.36 -8.82 -4.51
C LEU A 122 -22.88 -8.60 -4.68
N PRO A 123 -23.33 -8.31 -5.92
CA PRO A 123 -24.74 -8.36 -6.23
C PRO A 123 -25.23 -9.83 -6.22
N PRO A 124 -26.55 -10.04 -6.34
CA PRO A 124 -27.14 -11.37 -6.34
C PRO A 124 -26.56 -12.29 -7.43
N PRO A 125 -26.71 -13.61 -7.30
CA PRO A 125 -26.28 -14.53 -8.35
C PRO A 125 -26.96 -14.21 -9.69
N ALA A 126 -26.27 -14.50 -10.79
CA ALA A 126 -26.74 -14.26 -12.15
C ALA A 126 -26.99 -12.79 -12.53
N THR A 127 -26.49 -11.81 -11.77
CA THR A 127 -26.58 -10.38 -12.13
C THR A 127 -25.26 -9.87 -12.76
N PRO A 128 -25.08 -9.94 -14.10
CA PRO A 128 -23.93 -9.33 -14.77
C PRO A 128 -23.98 -7.81 -14.69
N LEU A 129 -22.84 -7.17 -15.00
CA LEU A 129 -22.80 -5.75 -15.32
C LEU A 129 -23.45 -5.53 -16.70
N VAL A 130 -24.38 -4.60 -16.78
CA VAL A 130 -25.15 -4.26 -17.98
C VAL A 130 -24.96 -2.79 -18.29
N SER A 131 -24.81 -2.47 -19.58
CA SER A 131 -24.91 -1.10 -20.08
C SER A 131 -25.49 -1.09 -21.49
N PHE A 132 -26.45 -0.21 -21.74
CA PHE A 132 -27.02 0.03 -23.06
C PHE A 132 -26.40 1.23 -23.79
N PHE A 133 -25.53 1.98 -23.10
CA PHE A 133 -24.93 3.20 -23.63
C PHE A 133 -23.39 3.11 -23.63
N PRO A 134 -22.71 3.69 -24.63
CA PRO A 134 -23.28 4.08 -25.92
C PRO A 134 -23.86 2.88 -26.68
N GLU A 135 -24.81 3.14 -27.58
CA GLU A 135 -25.43 2.11 -28.41
C GLU A 135 -24.38 1.32 -29.20
N ARG A 136 -24.43 0.00 -29.10
CA ARG A 136 -23.48 -0.94 -29.72
C ARG A 136 -24.18 -2.20 -30.21
N SER A 137 -23.52 -2.90 -31.14
CA SER A 137 -23.99 -4.18 -31.68
C SER A 137 -23.73 -5.36 -30.74
N ASP A 138 -22.80 -5.19 -29.78
CA ASP A 138 -22.47 -6.20 -28.79
C ASP A 138 -23.60 -6.39 -27.76
N SER A 139 -23.57 -7.54 -27.08
CA SER A 139 -24.45 -7.79 -25.94
C SER A 139 -24.38 -6.63 -24.92
N PRO A 140 -25.50 -6.24 -24.29
CA PRO A 140 -25.52 -5.28 -23.19
C PRO A 140 -24.60 -5.64 -22.02
N THR A 141 -24.22 -6.93 -21.88
CA THR A 141 -23.31 -7.45 -20.85
C THR A 141 -21.83 -7.39 -21.20
N VAL A 142 -21.48 -7.09 -22.47
CA VAL A 142 -20.09 -6.95 -22.92
C VAL A 142 -19.82 -5.47 -23.11
N ILE A 143 -19.08 -4.88 -22.16
CA ILE A 143 -18.98 -3.43 -21.99
C ILE A 143 -17.53 -3.00 -22.22
N PRO A 144 -17.28 -2.00 -23.09
CA PRO A 144 -15.98 -1.38 -23.20
C PRO A 144 -15.83 -0.33 -22.10
N ILE A 145 -14.87 -0.53 -21.20
CA ILE A 145 -14.62 0.34 -20.06
C ILE A 145 -13.43 1.24 -20.38
N ASP A 146 -13.62 2.56 -20.22
CA ASP A 146 -12.55 3.52 -20.36
C ASP A 146 -11.56 3.37 -19.21
N VAL A 147 -10.29 3.13 -19.55
CA VAL A 147 -9.18 3.15 -18.59
C VAL A 147 -8.78 4.60 -18.38
N SER A 148 -9.67 5.42 -17.81
CA SER A 148 -9.26 6.73 -17.32
C SER A 148 -8.29 6.46 -16.18
N SER A 149 -7.02 6.81 -16.32
CA SER A 149 -6.06 6.80 -15.21
C SER A 149 -6.55 7.80 -14.17
N GLN A 150 -7.45 7.38 -13.27
CA GLN A 150 -7.94 8.19 -12.18
C GLN A 150 -6.81 8.35 -11.16
N SER A 151 -5.84 9.20 -11.48
CA SER A 151 -4.96 9.76 -10.47
C SER A 151 -5.83 10.70 -9.64
N ILE A 152 -6.20 10.26 -8.43
CA ILE A 152 -6.61 11.19 -7.39
C ILE A 152 -5.52 12.28 -7.32
N PRO A 153 -5.85 13.58 -7.23
CA PRO A 153 -4.85 14.61 -7.10
C PRO A 153 -3.98 14.27 -5.88
N ASN A 154 -2.70 13.96 -6.14
CA ASN A 154 -1.62 13.52 -5.23
C ASN A 154 -1.23 12.02 -5.25
N ASP A 155 -2.01 11.12 -5.84
CA ASP A 155 -1.58 9.72 -5.99
C ASP A 155 -0.82 9.57 -7.31
N THR A 156 0.49 9.32 -7.23
CA THR A 156 1.38 9.23 -8.40
C THR A 156 1.38 7.85 -9.04
N PHE A 157 0.73 6.87 -8.41
CA PHE A 157 0.75 5.47 -8.85
C PHE A 157 -0.60 5.03 -9.39
N SER A 158 -0.58 4.54 -10.63
CA SER A 158 -1.70 3.84 -11.24
C SER A 158 -1.26 2.42 -11.58
N VAL A 159 -2.08 1.44 -11.21
CA VAL A 159 -1.88 0.03 -11.58
C VAL A 159 -1.90 -0.12 -13.10
N LEU A 160 -2.91 0.48 -13.74
CA LEU A 160 -3.03 0.55 -15.20
C LEU A 160 -2.30 1.79 -15.72
N SER A 161 -1.28 1.58 -16.54
CA SER A 161 -0.47 2.62 -17.14
C SER A 161 -1.20 3.28 -18.31
N SER A 162 -0.70 4.46 -18.72
CA SER A 162 -1.17 5.13 -19.94
C SER A 162 -0.88 4.33 -21.22
N GLN A 163 -0.12 3.23 -21.17
CA GLN A 163 0.09 2.34 -22.31
C GLN A 163 -1.10 1.42 -22.58
N VAL A 164 -2.00 1.26 -21.60
CA VAL A 164 -3.33 0.68 -21.84
C VAL A 164 -4.13 1.71 -22.64
N ASN A 165 -3.75 1.89 -23.91
CA ASN A 165 -4.42 2.79 -24.82
C ASN A 165 -5.77 2.20 -25.18
N GLY A 166 -6.83 2.99 -24.98
CA GLY A 166 -8.19 2.64 -25.37
C GLY A 166 -9.01 2.00 -24.26
N LYS A 167 -10.10 1.33 -24.67
CA LYS A 167 -11.07 0.72 -23.77
C LYS A 167 -10.71 -0.74 -23.51
N VAL A 168 -11.04 -1.22 -22.31
CA VAL A 168 -10.93 -2.62 -21.91
C VAL A 168 -12.31 -3.24 -21.95
N TRP A 169 -12.48 -4.28 -22.76
CA TRP A 169 -13.70 -5.08 -22.77
C TRP A 169 -13.83 -5.87 -21.48
N PHE A 170 -15.02 -5.81 -20.90
CA PHE A 170 -15.37 -6.50 -19.67
C PHE A 170 -16.72 -7.20 -19.82
N SER A 171 -16.84 -8.38 -19.22
CA SER A 171 -18.08 -9.13 -19.06
C SER A 171 -17.98 -9.97 -17.80
N GLY A 172 -18.87 -9.76 -16.84
CA GLY A 172 -18.83 -10.44 -15.55
C GLY A 172 -19.64 -9.73 -14.48
N THR A 173 -19.37 -10.10 -13.23
CA THR A 173 -20.05 -9.61 -12.03
C THR A 173 -19.34 -8.35 -11.52
N PRO A 174 -20.04 -7.20 -11.40
CA PRO A 174 -19.48 -6.03 -10.73
C PRO A 174 -19.56 -6.21 -9.21
N PHE A 175 -18.87 -5.37 -8.45
CA PHE A 175 -18.94 -5.40 -6.99
C PHE A 175 -18.75 -4.02 -6.38
N ALA A 176 -19.40 -3.78 -5.24
CA ALA A 176 -19.16 -2.60 -4.43
C ALA A 176 -18.06 -2.90 -3.41
N LEU A 177 -17.35 -1.86 -2.97
CA LEU A 177 -16.29 -1.99 -1.96
C LEU A 177 -16.78 -1.40 -0.65
N ASN A 178 -16.64 -2.15 0.44
CA ASN A 178 -16.89 -1.63 1.78
C ASN A 178 -15.75 -0.67 2.21
N SER A 179 -15.95 0.08 3.30
CA SER A 179 -14.97 1.02 3.86
C SER A 179 -13.80 0.28 4.52
N ASN A 180 -12.93 -0.32 3.71
CA ASN A 180 -11.69 -0.95 4.14
C ASN A 180 -10.48 -0.25 3.47
N PRO A 181 -9.51 0.28 4.23
CA PRO A 181 -8.36 0.99 3.66
C PRO A 181 -7.39 0.08 2.88
N LEU A 182 -7.49 -1.25 3.03
CA LEU A 182 -6.62 -2.21 2.37
C LEU A 182 -7.10 -2.60 0.96
N VAL A 183 -8.37 -2.34 0.64
CA VAL A 183 -8.96 -2.58 -0.67
C VAL A 183 -9.07 -1.28 -1.45
N PHE A 184 -8.81 -1.33 -2.75
CA PHE A 184 -9.02 -0.19 -3.64
C PHE A 184 -9.42 -0.63 -5.04
N PRO A 185 -10.25 0.16 -5.74
CA PRO A 185 -10.63 -0.13 -7.11
C PRO A 185 -9.45 0.13 -8.05
N ILE A 186 -9.19 -0.81 -8.96
CA ILE A 186 -8.23 -0.67 -10.07
C ILE A 186 -8.97 -0.22 -11.32
N LEU A 187 -10.17 -0.76 -11.56
CA LEU A 187 -11.03 -0.41 -12.68
C LEU A 187 -12.48 -0.31 -12.20
N HIS A 188 -13.09 0.84 -12.47
CA HIS A 188 -14.49 1.14 -12.15
C HIS A 188 -15.43 0.70 -13.27
N ALA A 189 -16.68 0.43 -12.92
CA ALA A 189 -17.74 0.29 -13.91
C ALA A 189 -18.06 1.67 -14.55
N PRO A 190 -18.55 1.72 -15.81
CA PRO A 190 -19.00 2.96 -16.43
C PRO A 190 -20.16 3.63 -15.66
N VAL A 191 -20.30 4.95 -15.77
CA VAL A 191 -21.33 5.72 -15.04
C VAL A 191 -22.76 5.35 -15.46
N GLU A 192 -22.91 4.89 -16.68
CA GLU A 192 -24.15 4.46 -17.33
C GLU A 192 -24.49 2.98 -17.12
N SER A 193 -23.65 2.25 -16.37
CA SER A 193 -23.80 0.81 -16.16
C SER A 193 -24.49 0.47 -14.83
N PHE A 194 -25.10 -0.70 -14.75
CA PHE A 194 -25.74 -1.22 -13.54
C PHE A 194 -25.74 -2.75 -13.54
N ALA A 195 -25.93 -3.38 -12.39
CA ALA A 195 -26.06 -4.83 -12.29
C ALA A 195 -27.53 -5.23 -12.37
N ALA A 196 -27.87 -6.15 -13.28
CA ALA A 196 -29.22 -6.68 -13.39
C ALA A 196 -29.20 -8.10 -13.95
N ASP A 197 -30.11 -8.94 -13.46
CA ASP A 197 -30.38 -10.25 -14.05
C ASP A 197 -31.15 -10.04 -15.36
N LEU A 198 -30.60 -10.58 -16.45
CA LEU A 198 -31.21 -10.51 -17.78
C LEU A 198 -31.90 -11.82 -18.17
N SER A 199 -31.99 -12.78 -17.25
CA SER A 199 -32.67 -14.05 -17.47
C SER A 199 -34.16 -13.93 -17.10
N ASP A 200 -35.01 -13.94 -18.12
CA ASP A 200 -36.46 -14.08 -17.97
C ASP A 200 -37.02 -15.08 -18.99
N GLY A 201 -38.16 -15.70 -18.65
CA GLY A 201 -38.87 -16.67 -19.49
C GLY A 201 -39.49 -16.09 -20.76
N SER A 202 -39.64 -14.76 -20.86
CA SER A 202 -40.13 -14.06 -22.05
C SER A 202 -39.08 -13.96 -23.17
N GLY A 203 -37.80 -14.03 -22.84
CA GLY A 203 -36.68 -13.81 -23.76
C GLY A 203 -36.46 -12.33 -24.16
N LEU A 204 -37.26 -11.40 -23.65
CA LEU A 204 -37.11 -9.96 -23.90
C LEU A 204 -36.33 -9.29 -22.75
N VAL A 205 -35.28 -8.56 -23.11
CA VAL A 205 -34.42 -7.84 -22.15
C VAL A 205 -35.21 -6.77 -21.38
N SER A 206 -36.23 -6.16 -21.98
CA SER A 206 -37.11 -5.17 -21.34
C SER A 206 -37.90 -5.75 -20.18
N ASP A 207 -38.41 -6.97 -20.37
CA ASP A 207 -39.31 -7.64 -19.44
C ASP A 207 -38.48 -8.19 -18.27
N ALA A 208 -37.32 -8.76 -18.55
CA ALA A 208 -36.33 -9.14 -17.53
C ALA A 208 -35.92 -7.94 -16.65
N LEU A 209 -35.73 -6.76 -17.24
CA LEU A 209 -35.38 -5.55 -16.51
C LEU A 209 -36.54 -5.03 -15.64
N ALA A 210 -37.77 -5.09 -16.15
CA ALA A 210 -38.96 -4.71 -15.40
C ALA A 210 -39.14 -5.63 -14.18
N ASP A 211 -39.04 -6.93 -14.39
CA ASP A 211 -39.09 -7.94 -13.32
C ASP A 211 -37.97 -7.75 -12.29
N ALA A 212 -36.75 -7.47 -12.74
CA ALA A 212 -35.63 -7.20 -11.85
C ALA A 212 -35.85 -5.92 -11.02
N SER A 213 -36.47 -4.89 -11.59
CA SER A 213 -36.85 -3.66 -10.89
C SER A 213 -37.95 -3.91 -9.86
N GLU A 214 -38.93 -4.76 -10.16
CA GLU A 214 -40.05 -5.08 -9.27
C GLU A 214 -39.65 -5.99 -8.10
N LYS A 215 -38.64 -6.85 -8.29
CA LYS A 215 -38.05 -7.70 -7.24
C LYS A 215 -37.35 -6.90 -6.12
N GLY A 216 -37.35 -5.56 -6.21
CA GLY A 216 -36.90 -4.58 -5.22
C GLY A 216 -36.58 -5.13 -3.83
N GLY A 217 -35.31 -5.49 -3.62
CA GLY A 217 -34.86 -6.05 -2.34
C GLY A 217 -33.38 -5.83 -2.00
N GLU A 218 -32.50 -5.56 -2.96
CA GLU A 218 -31.05 -5.74 -2.75
C GLU A 218 -30.19 -4.50 -3.10
N GLY A 219 -30.83 -3.33 -3.26
CA GLY A 219 -30.16 -2.05 -3.47
C GLY A 219 -29.86 -1.71 -4.94
N LEU A 220 -29.68 -0.42 -5.23
CA LEU A 220 -29.30 0.07 -6.55
C LEU A 220 -27.81 -0.21 -6.80
N TRP A 221 -27.50 -1.30 -7.51
CA TRP A 221 -26.16 -1.59 -8.01
C TRP A 221 -25.93 -0.83 -9.31
N ALA A 222 -25.56 0.44 -9.22
CA ALA A 222 -25.45 1.30 -10.40
C ALA A 222 -24.24 2.25 -10.36
N GLY A 223 -23.81 2.63 -11.57
CA GLY A 223 -22.83 3.67 -11.84
C GLY A 223 -21.40 3.33 -11.47
N SER A 224 -20.57 4.36 -11.49
CA SER A 224 -19.11 4.24 -11.29
C SER A 224 -18.67 4.01 -9.85
N SER A 225 -19.60 3.94 -8.89
CA SER A 225 -19.29 3.46 -7.53
C SER A 225 -18.99 1.97 -7.50
N LEU A 226 -19.44 1.21 -8.50
CA LEU A 226 -19.09 -0.19 -8.66
C LEU A 226 -17.67 -0.32 -9.23
N ALA A 227 -16.96 -1.33 -8.76
CA ALA A 227 -15.69 -1.77 -9.31
C ALA A 227 -15.88 -3.07 -10.10
N VAL A 228 -15.06 -3.25 -11.13
CA VAL A 228 -14.95 -4.50 -11.88
C VAL A 228 -13.60 -5.17 -11.66
N VAL A 229 -12.60 -4.41 -11.23
CA VAL A 229 -11.30 -4.91 -10.76
C VAL A 229 -10.92 -4.17 -9.49
N ALA A 230 -10.53 -4.89 -8.44
CA ALA A 230 -10.01 -4.31 -7.22
C ALA A 230 -8.73 -5.01 -6.76
N GLY A 231 -7.83 -4.22 -6.18
CA GLY A 231 -6.64 -4.71 -5.50
C GLY A 231 -6.86 -4.72 -3.99
N PHE A 232 -6.28 -5.69 -3.32
CA PHE A 232 -6.22 -5.80 -1.87
C PHE A 232 -4.78 -6.02 -1.45
N GLN A 233 -4.28 -5.17 -0.55
CA GLN A 233 -2.92 -5.25 -0.03
C GLN A 233 -2.95 -5.72 1.42
N THR A 234 -2.34 -6.87 1.70
CA THR A 234 -2.24 -7.39 3.07
C THR A 234 -1.27 -6.56 3.92
N LEU A 235 -1.41 -6.65 5.24
CA LEU A 235 -0.42 -6.15 6.19
C LEU A 235 0.75 -7.15 6.31
N ILE A 236 1.89 -6.68 6.81
CA ILE A 236 3.06 -7.53 7.09
C ILE A 236 2.65 -8.65 8.06
N GLY A 237 3.01 -9.90 7.75
CA GLY A 237 2.69 -11.07 8.58
C GLY A 237 1.29 -11.64 8.40
N GLY A 238 0.47 -11.12 7.47
CA GLY A 238 -0.85 -11.69 7.16
C GLY A 238 -1.89 -11.66 8.29
N GLY A 239 -1.53 -11.15 9.47
CA GLY A 239 -2.35 -11.07 10.67
C GLY A 239 -2.63 -9.63 11.11
N THR A 240 -3.43 -9.51 12.17
CA THR A 240 -4.04 -8.28 12.71
C THR A 240 -3.07 -7.22 13.27
N GLY A 241 -1.76 -7.39 13.08
CA GLY A 241 -0.73 -6.42 13.43
C GLY A 241 -0.15 -6.55 14.85
N HIS A 242 1.14 -6.20 14.93
CA HIS A 242 2.01 -6.06 16.10
C HIS A 242 2.36 -7.33 16.92
N GLY A 243 3.67 -7.60 17.06
CA GLY A 243 4.23 -8.53 18.04
C GLY A 243 4.41 -9.96 17.54
N ALA A 244 4.66 -10.89 18.47
CA ALA A 244 4.89 -12.31 18.22
C ALA A 244 3.68 -13.05 17.60
N ASP A 245 2.54 -12.37 17.46
CA ASP A 245 1.30 -12.87 16.86
C ASP A 245 1.30 -12.72 15.32
N ALA A 246 2.39 -12.19 14.74
CA ALA A 246 2.55 -11.91 13.31
C ALA A 246 2.66 -13.15 12.40
N GLY A 247 2.53 -14.37 12.95
CA GLY A 247 2.70 -15.60 12.19
C GLY A 247 4.12 -15.76 11.60
N PRO A 248 4.43 -16.89 10.94
CA PRO A 248 5.76 -17.15 10.39
C PRO A 248 6.11 -16.32 9.14
N GLY A 249 5.21 -15.47 8.64
CA GLY A 249 5.41 -14.64 7.44
C GLY A 249 6.11 -13.31 7.75
N GLU A 250 7.27 -13.35 8.43
CA GLU A 250 7.73 -12.21 9.25
C GLU A 250 8.04 -10.89 8.52
N ASP A 251 8.13 -10.80 7.19
CA ASP A 251 8.46 -9.51 6.54
C ASP A 251 7.79 -9.26 5.17
N GLN A 252 6.83 -10.11 4.76
CA GLN A 252 6.27 -10.04 3.41
C GLN A 252 4.81 -9.63 3.41
N GLN A 253 4.47 -8.69 2.52
CA GLN A 253 3.09 -8.33 2.23
C GLN A 253 2.69 -9.02 0.93
N ALA A 254 1.60 -9.77 0.93
CA ALA A 254 1.00 -10.32 -0.28
C ALA A 254 -0.05 -9.38 -0.88
N ARG A 255 -0.31 -9.56 -2.18
CA ARG A 255 -1.37 -8.88 -2.92
C ARG A 255 -2.43 -9.87 -3.38
N ALA A 256 -3.69 -9.48 -3.25
CA ALA A 256 -4.80 -10.15 -3.92
C ALA A 256 -5.42 -9.20 -4.93
N VAL A 257 -5.74 -9.68 -6.12
CA VAL A 257 -6.57 -8.96 -7.08
C VAL A 257 -7.85 -9.74 -7.29
N TRP A 258 -8.97 -9.01 -7.24
CA TRP A 258 -10.29 -9.51 -7.61
C TRP A 258 -10.68 -8.93 -8.97
N VAL A 259 -11.06 -9.81 -9.89
CA VAL A 259 -11.55 -9.47 -11.23
C VAL A 259 -12.95 -10.01 -11.39
N GLY A 260 -13.91 -9.15 -11.73
CA GLY A 260 -15.34 -9.48 -11.83
C GLY A 260 -15.68 -10.53 -12.89
N GLY A 261 -14.79 -10.78 -13.84
CA GLY A 261 -14.96 -11.77 -14.90
C GLY A 261 -13.65 -12.26 -15.48
N ALA A 262 -13.51 -13.58 -15.60
CA ALA A 262 -12.34 -14.21 -16.22
C ALA A 262 -12.16 -13.84 -17.71
N SER A 263 -13.25 -13.44 -18.37
CA SER A 263 -13.28 -12.98 -19.77
C SER A 263 -12.27 -11.87 -20.06
N LEU A 264 -11.91 -11.04 -19.08
CA LEU A 264 -10.90 -9.99 -19.21
C LEU A 264 -9.53 -10.52 -19.68
N PHE A 265 -9.20 -11.77 -19.35
CA PHE A 265 -7.94 -12.43 -19.70
C PHE A 265 -8.02 -13.28 -20.98
N THR A 266 -9.17 -13.33 -21.65
CA THR A 266 -9.38 -14.18 -22.83
C THR A 266 -8.83 -13.58 -24.12
N ASP A 267 -8.52 -14.46 -25.06
CA ASP A 267 -8.06 -14.14 -26.41
C ASP A 267 -9.14 -13.44 -27.22
N GLU A 268 -10.43 -13.71 -26.94
CA GLU A 268 -11.56 -13.01 -27.54
C GLU A 268 -11.44 -11.51 -27.27
N PHE A 269 -11.35 -11.12 -25.99
CA PHE A 269 -11.29 -9.71 -25.62
C PHE A 269 -9.93 -9.07 -25.95
N ALA A 270 -8.84 -9.85 -25.95
CA ALA A 270 -7.53 -9.37 -26.38
C ALA A 270 -7.48 -9.03 -27.87
N ASN A 271 -8.26 -9.70 -28.72
CA ASN A 271 -8.30 -9.46 -30.17
C ASN A 271 -9.48 -8.59 -30.62
N LYS A 272 -10.51 -8.44 -29.76
CA LYS A 272 -11.70 -7.65 -30.06
C LYS A 272 -11.34 -6.18 -30.25
N LYS A 273 -11.83 -5.57 -31.33
CA LYS A 273 -11.64 -4.13 -31.58
C LYS A 273 -12.70 -3.31 -30.86
N VAL A 274 -12.34 -2.10 -30.47
CA VAL A 274 -13.24 -1.10 -29.91
C VAL A 274 -13.71 -0.22 -31.08
N VAL A 275 -15.02 -0.18 -31.31
CA VAL A 275 -15.64 0.63 -32.36
C VAL A 275 -16.13 1.94 -31.74
N GLU A 276 -15.56 3.06 -32.15
CA GLU A 276 -15.91 4.38 -31.64
C GLU A 276 -16.47 5.25 -32.74
N LYS A 277 -17.59 5.91 -32.46
CA LYS A 277 -18.16 6.94 -33.33
C LYS A 277 -17.57 8.30 -32.93
N VAL A 278 -16.54 8.73 -33.63
CA VAL A 278 -15.85 10.01 -33.37
C VAL A 278 -16.48 11.12 -34.21
N VAL A 279 -16.85 12.22 -33.57
CA VAL A 279 -17.34 13.42 -34.26
C VAL A 279 -16.16 14.16 -34.88
N GLN A 280 -16.15 14.33 -36.21
CA GLN A 280 -15.20 15.17 -36.93
C GLN A 280 -15.92 16.35 -37.59
N GLU A 281 -15.18 17.39 -37.99
CA GLU A 281 -15.69 18.61 -38.63
C GLU A 281 -16.57 18.36 -39.88
N ARG A 282 -16.51 17.16 -40.49
CA ARG A 282 -17.28 16.77 -41.69
C ARG A 282 -18.24 15.58 -41.48
N GLY A 283 -18.59 15.26 -40.23
CA GLY A 283 -19.56 14.20 -39.89
C GLY A 283 -19.01 13.16 -38.91
N MET A 284 -19.76 12.07 -38.72
CA MET A 284 -19.42 11.01 -37.78
C MET A 284 -18.53 9.97 -38.47
N LYS A 285 -17.31 9.75 -37.96
CA LYS A 285 -16.39 8.73 -38.45
C LYS A 285 -16.36 7.56 -37.47
N VAL A 286 -16.59 6.35 -37.98
CA VAL A 286 -16.39 5.11 -37.22
C VAL A 286 -14.91 4.76 -37.25
N VAL A 287 -14.28 4.69 -36.09
CA VAL A 287 -12.87 4.32 -35.92
C VAL A 287 -12.81 3.00 -35.16
N GLU A 288 -12.02 2.06 -35.67
CA GLU A 288 -11.73 0.80 -34.98
C GLU A 288 -10.34 0.87 -34.34
N ASN A 289 -10.30 0.81 -33.02
CA ASN A 289 -9.07 0.78 -32.24
C ASN A 289 -8.84 -0.63 -31.67
N PRO A 290 -7.60 -1.10 -31.52
CA PRO A 290 -7.33 -2.33 -30.77
C PRO A 290 -7.78 -2.18 -29.31
N SER A 291 -8.20 -3.27 -28.65
CA SER A 291 -8.53 -3.23 -27.23
C SER A 291 -7.30 -3.10 -26.34
N GLY A 292 -7.50 -2.50 -25.16
CA GLY A 292 -6.48 -2.44 -24.12
C GLY A 292 -6.31 -3.74 -23.32
N ASN A 293 -7.15 -4.76 -23.56
CA ASN A 293 -7.25 -5.97 -22.72
C ASN A 293 -5.93 -6.72 -22.54
N LYS A 294 -5.17 -6.90 -23.63
CA LYS A 294 -3.88 -7.62 -23.56
C LYS A 294 -2.92 -6.95 -22.57
N GLN A 295 -2.80 -5.63 -22.64
CA GLN A 295 -1.92 -4.88 -21.76
C GLN A 295 -2.50 -4.80 -20.34
N ALA A 296 -3.79 -4.53 -20.21
CA ALA A 296 -4.48 -4.45 -18.92
C ALA A 296 -4.37 -5.76 -18.12
N ALA A 297 -4.61 -6.90 -18.76
CA ALA A 297 -4.48 -8.23 -18.15
C ALA A 297 -3.06 -8.46 -17.59
N LEU A 298 -2.02 -8.11 -18.35
CA LEU A 298 -0.62 -8.27 -17.95
C LEU A 298 -0.18 -7.27 -16.87
N GLU A 299 -0.77 -6.07 -16.85
CA GLU A 299 -0.47 -5.06 -15.82
C GLU A 299 -1.21 -5.34 -14.51
N ILE A 300 -2.45 -5.82 -14.57
CA ILE A 300 -3.21 -6.28 -13.41
C ILE A 300 -2.49 -7.46 -12.74
N ALA A 301 -2.13 -8.48 -13.54
CA ALA A 301 -1.34 -9.60 -13.05
C ALA A 301 0.04 -9.15 -12.56
N GLY A 302 0.71 -8.25 -13.29
CA GLY A 302 2.02 -7.73 -12.88
C GLY A 302 1.99 -6.92 -11.58
N TRP A 303 0.91 -6.19 -11.29
CA TRP A 303 0.75 -5.56 -9.98
C TRP A 303 0.52 -6.59 -8.88
N ALA A 304 -0.35 -7.58 -9.11
CA ALA A 304 -0.56 -8.68 -8.16
C ALA A 304 0.75 -9.41 -7.85
N PHE A 305 1.54 -9.71 -8.89
CA PHE A 305 2.80 -10.43 -8.79
C PHE A 305 3.97 -9.55 -8.35
N GLN A 306 3.71 -8.33 -7.87
CA GLN A 306 4.75 -7.44 -7.33
C GLN A 306 5.86 -7.09 -8.35
N GLU A 307 5.51 -6.85 -9.61
CA GLU A 307 6.42 -6.25 -10.60
C GLU A 307 6.53 -4.72 -10.41
N ARG A 308 5.47 -4.10 -9.88
CA ARG A 308 5.32 -2.63 -9.83
C ARG A 308 4.85 -2.17 -8.46
N GLY A 309 5.23 -0.94 -8.08
CA GLY A 309 4.83 -0.34 -6.82
C GLY A 309 5.40 -1.07 -5.61
N VAL A 310 6.56 -1.72 -5.75
CA VAL A 310 7.20 -2.44 -4.66
C VAL A 310 8.30 -1.57 -4.07
N LEU A 311 8.13 -1.20 -2.80
CA LEU A 311 9.05 -0.35 -2.05
C LEU A 311 9.59 -1.10 -0.84
N ARG A 312 10.80 -0.76 -0.43
CA ARG A 312 11.46 -1.30 0.76
C ARG A 312 12.23 -0.20 1.49
N ILE A 313 12.28 -0.29 2.82
CA ILE A 313 13.20 0.48 3.66
C ILE A 313 14.52 -0.30 3.73
N ASP A 314 15.61 0.27 3.21
CA ASP A 314 16.91 -0.39 3.21
C ASP A 314 17.68 -0.12 4.51
N GLU A 315 17.63 1.12 5.00
CA GLU A 315 18.41 1.57 6.15
C GLU A 315 17.74 2.76 6.83
N VAL A 316 17.81 2.79 8.16
CA VAL A 316 17.39 3.93 8.97
C VAL A 316 18.55 4.36 9.86
N THR A 317 18.81 5.67 9.90
CA THR A 317 19.84 6.28 10.74
C THR A 317 19.30 7.53 11.42
N HIS A 318 19.73 7.77 12.65
CA HIS A 318 19.38 8.98 13.40
C HIS A 318 20.55 9.38 14.30
N HIS A 319 20.78 10.68 14.46
CA HIS A 319 21.87 11.21 15.27
C HIS A 319 21.58 12.66 15.70
N LYS A 320 22.38 13.20 16.62
CA LYS A 320 22.33 14.63 16.95
C LYS A 320 22.96 15.45 15.82
N VAL A 321 22.51 16.69 15.61
CA VAL A 321 23.17 17.61 14.66
C VAL A 321 24.66 17.74 15.03
N ASN A 322 25.53 17.75 14.01
CA ASN A 322 27.01 17.79 14.13
C ASN A 322 27.68 16.59 14.83
N GLN A 323 26.94 15.50 15.08
CA GLN A 323 27.50 14.25 15.60
C GLN A 323 27.28 13.13 14.60
N THR A 324 28.29 12.30 14.39
CA THR A 324 28.20 11.08 13.58
C THR A 324 28.37 9.87 14.48
N GLY A 325 27.36 9.01 14.55
CA GLY A 325 27.41 7.77 15.33
C GLY A 325 26.07 7.39 15.95
N PRO A 326 25.98 6.17 16.51
CA PRO A 326 24.78 5.71 17.21
C PRO A 326 24.57 6.55 18.48
N VAL A 327 23.34 7.02 18.68
CA VAL A 327 22.95 7.77 19.86
C VAL A 327 22.04 6.89 20.71
N GLU A 328 22.51 6.50 21.90
CA GLU A 328 21.72 5.68 22.83
C GLU A 328 20.55 6.46 23.45
N MET A 329 20.74 7.75 23.69
CA MET A 329 19.75 8.62 24.31
C MET A 329 19.86 10.07 23.83
N TYR A 330 18.71 10.73 23.72
CA TYR A 330 18.62 12.17 23.46
C TYR A 330 18.33 12.92 24.75
N THR A 331 18.69 14.20 24.76
CA THR A 331 18.26 15.15 25.79
C THR A 331 17.10 15.99 25.28
N THR A 332 16.27 16.50 26.20
CA THR A 332 15.21 17.46 25.86
C THR A 332 15.78 18.63 25.06
N ASN A 333 15.09 19.04 24.00
CA ASN A 333 15.50 20.12 23.11
C ASN A 333 16.75 19.85 22.24
N ASP A 334 17.26 18.63 22.17
CA ASP A 334 18.28 18.25 21.19
C ASP A 334 17.78 18.44 19.76
N GLU A 335 18.64 18.91 18.86
CA GLU A 335 18.38 18.84 17.43
C GLU A 335 18.76 17.47 16.88
N ILE A 336 17.77 16.77 16.31
CA ILE A 336 17.87 15.40 15.83
C ILE A 336 17.77 15.42 14.31
N VAL A 337 18.72 14.75 13.66
CA VAL A 337 18.67 14.41 12.24
C VAL A 337 18.17 12.98 12.12
N TYR A 338 17.10 12.78 11.36
CA TYR A 338 16.58 11.47 11.03
C TYR A 338 16.70 11.24 9.53
N THR A 339 17.22 10.08 9.12
CA THR A 339 17.46 9.74 7.72
C THR A 339 17.01 8.31 7.43
N ILE A 340 16.29 8.13 6.33
CA ILE A 340 15.84 6.83 5.83
C ILE A 340 16.25 6.64 4.38
N ARG A 341 16.65 5.41 4.01
CA ARG A 341 16.88 5.00 2.64
C ARG A 341 15.77 4.08 2.16
N ILE A 342 15.19 4.43 1.02
CA ILE A 342 14.09 3.70 0.38
C ILE A 342 14.52 3.32 -1.03
N SER A 343 14.30 2.06 -1.38
CA SER A 343 14.46 1.54 -2.73
C SER A 343 13.13 1.05 -3.31
N SER A 344 13.06 1.04 -4.63
CA SER A 344 12.00 0.41 -5.41
C SER A 344 12.58 -0.77 -6.16
N PHE A 345 11.81 -1.84 -6.28
CA PHE A 345 12.19 -2.96 -7.14
C PHE A 345 12.04 -2.57 -8.61
N ASN A 346 13.06 -2.84 -9.43
CA ASN A 346 13.00 -2.68 -10.87
C ASN A 346 12.86 -4.06 -11.54
N PRO A 347 11.71 -4.36 -12.16
CA PRO A 347 11.42 -5.68 -12.69
C PRO A 347 12.25 -6.02 -13.95
N LEU A 348 12.78 -5.01 -14.66
CA LEU A 348 13.59 -5.22 -15.86
C LEU A 348 15.03 -5.63 -15.51
N THR A 349 15.59 -5.03 -14.45
CA THR A 349 16.97 -5.27 -14.00
C THR A 349 17.07 -6.34 -12.91
N LYS A 350 15.93 -6.77 -12.34
CA LYS A 350 15.82 -7.64 -11.15
C LYS A 350 16.59 -7.10 -9.93
N LYS A 351 16.71 -5.76 -9.81
CA LYS A 351 17.49 -5.10 -8.77
C LYS A 351 16.66 -4.07 -8.02
N TRP A 352 17.07 -3.84 -6.77
CA TRP A 352 16.56 -2.74 -5.95
C TRP A 352 17.31 -1.47 -6.30
N GLU A 353 16.59 -0.44 -6.68
CA GLU A 353 17.13 0.85 -7.11
C GLU A 353 16.64 1.97 -6.17
N PRO A 354 17.49 2.96 -5.83
CA PRO A 354 17.10 4.04 -4.93
C PRO A 354 15.87 4.81 -5.45
N TYR A 355 14.87 5.05 -4.59
CA TYR A 355 13.61 5.67 -4.99
C TYR A 355 13.37 7.00 -4.27
N SER A 356 13.41 8.12 -5.00
CA SER A 356 13.20 9.49 -4.50
C SER A 356 11.84 10.10 -4.88
N GLY A 357 10.88 9.28 -5.32
CA GLY A 357 9.59 9.75 -5.86
C GLY A 357 8.52 10.10 -4.81
N LEU A 358 8.73 9.76 -3.54
CA LEU A 358 7.76 10.03 -2.47
C LEU A 358 7.79 11.51 -2.09
N LYS A 359 6.65 12.19 -2.16
CA LYS A 359 6.52 13.62 -1.82
C LYS A 359 5.84 13.87 -0.47
N ASP A 360 5.18 12.85 0.04
CA ASP A 360 4.25 12.90 1.16
C ASP A 360 4.65 11.97 2.31
N LEU A 361 5.92 11.55 2.31
CA LEU A 361 6.50 10.77 3.41
C LEU A 361 6.58 11.65 4.66
N GLN A 362 6.16 11.10 5.79
CA GLN A 362 6.12 11.80 7.08
C GLN A 362 6.84 11.00 8.15
N LEU A 363 7.49 11.72 9.05
CA LEU A 363 8.08 11.20 10.27
C LEU A 363 7.22 11.65 11.46
N GLU A 364 6.89 10.69 12.31
CA GLU A 364 6.27 10.96 13.60
C GLU A 364 7.27 10.67 14.73
N PHE A 365 7.38 11.59 15.66
CA PHE A 365 8.10 11.41 16.92
C PHE A 365 7.06 11.42 18.06
N THR A 366 6.77 10.23 18.59
CA THR A 366 5.55 9.98 19.39
C THR A 366 5.86 9.20 20.67
N MET A 367 5.00 9.33 21.68
CA MET A 367 4.96 8.43 22.83
C MET A 367 3.67 7.62 22.78
N LEU A 368 2.58 8.19 23.33
CA LEU A 368 1.20 7.71 23.16
C LEU A 368 0.52 8.44 21.99
N ASP A 369 0.78 9.74 21.89
CA ASP A 369 0.28 10.66 20.88
C ASP A 369 1.44 11.37 20.15
N PRO A 370 1.28 11.70 18.85
CA PRO A 370 2.35 12.31 18.06
C PRO A 370 2.64 13.70 18.59
N HIS A 371 3.81 13.86 19.21
CA HIS A 371 4.28 15.16 19.69
C HIS A 371 4.81 16.01 18.54
N ILE A 372 5.45 15.35 17.56
CA ILE A 372 5.96 15.98 16.34
C ILE A 372 5.55 15.10 15.16
N ARG A 373 4.94 15.72 14.16
CA ARG A 373 4.73 15.14 12.83
C ARG A 373 5.32 16.11 11.82
N THR A 374 6.31 15.66 11.06
CA THR A 374 7.01 16.49 10.10
C THR A 374 7.16 15.78 8.75
N SER A 375 7.28 16.55 7.68
CA SER A 375 7.57 16.00 6.35
C SER A 375 8.99 15.45 6.32
N LEU A 376 9.17 14.35 5.59
CA LEU A 376 10.45 13.69 5.37
C LEU A 376 10.80 13.74 3.87
N PRO A 377 11.31 14.89 3.36
CA PRO A 377 11.54 15.09 1.94
C PRO A 377 12.78 14.35 1.42
N PRO A 378 12.85 14.07 0.10
CA PRO A 378 14.04 13.49 -0.52
C PRO A 378 15.21 14.48 -0.50
N VAL A 379 16.42 13.95 -0.28
CA VAL A 379 17.66 14.75 -0.23
C VAL A 379 18.21 14.95 -1.63
N SER A 380 18.42 16.21 -2.03
CA SER A 380 19.03 16.54 -3.33
C SER A 380 20.45 15.98 -3.43
N GLY A 381 20.75 15.29 -4.55
CA GLY A 381 22.06 14.69 -4.80
C GLY A 381 22.31 13.33 -4.12
N LYS A 382 21.38 12.82 -3.30
CA LYS A 382 21.44 11.48 -2.70
C LYS A 382 20.18 10.66 -3.03
N PRO A 383 20.16 9.96 -4.17
CA PRO A 383 19.01 9.14 -4.58
C PRO A 383 18.57 8.16 -3.49
N GLY A 384 17.25 7.98 -3.34
CA GLY A 384 16.61 7.10 -2.36
C GLY A 384 16.74 7.55 -0.90
N THR A 385 17.45 8.64 -0.60
CA THR A 385 17.65 9.13 0.77
C THR A 385 16.63 10.21 1.08
N TYR A 386 15.94 10.08 2.21
CA TYR A 386 15.04 11.08 2.76
C TYR A 386 15.53 11.48 4.15
N SER A 387 15.49 12.77 4.46
CA SER A 387 16.04 13.27 5.72
C SER A 387 15.30 14.51 6.20
N THR A 388 15.20 14.64 7.52
CA THR A 388 14.60 15.81 8.17
C THR A 388 15.34 16.07 9.48
N THR A 389 15.35 17.34 9.88
CA THR A 389 15.94 17.79 11.14
C THR A 389 14.86 18.45 11.97
N PHE A 390 14.74 18.05 13.23
CA PHE A 390 13.75 18.58 14.14
C PHE A 390 14.28 18.61 15.57
N ARG A 391 13.63 19.40 16.43
CA ARG A 391 14.01 19.54 17.84
C ARG A 391 13.21 18.58 18.72
N ALA A 392 13.87 17.84 19.59
CA ALA A 392 13.21 16.99 20.57
C ALA A 392 12.31 17.83 21.51
N PRO A 393 11.13 17.32 21.90
CA PRO A 393 10.22 18.04 22.77
C PRO A 393 10.81 18.21 24.19
N ASP A 394 10.22 19.13 24.94
CA ASP A 394 10.62 19.43 26.33
C ASP A 394 10.11 18.40 27.36
N ARG A 395 9.45 17.36 26.88
CA ARG A 395 8.96 16.24 27.68
C ARG A 395 9.94 15.08 27.56
N HIS A 396 10.39 14.56 28.70
CA HIS A 396 11.20 13.36 28.76
C HIS A 396 10.32 12.10 28.80
N GLY A 397 10.87 10.98 28.33
CA GLY A 397 10.17 9.71 28.22
C GLY A 397 10.78 8.82 27.13
N VAL A 398 10.13 7.69 26.88
CA VAL A 398 10.52 6.80 25.77
C VAL A 398 9.70 7.18 24.54
N PHE A 399 10.36 7.81 23.57
CA PHE A 399 9.74 8.18 22.30
C PHE A 399 9.95 7.09 21.26
N LYS A 400 9.19 7.19 20.17
CA LYS A 400 9.31 6.35 18.99
C LYS A 400 9.41 7.23 17.76
N PHE A 401 10.41 6.97 16.93
CA PHE A 401 10.37 7.34 15.53
C PHE A 401 9.44 6.39 14.81
N ALA A 402 8.35 6.89 14.26
CA ALA A 402 7.37 6.10 13.53
C ALA A 402 7.22 6.63 12.10
N ILE A 403 7.28 5.71 11.14
CA ILE A 403 6.97 5.95 9.73
C ILE A 403 5.84 5.01 9.36
N SER A 404 4.79 5.58 8.78
CA SER A 404 3.67 4.84 8.23
C SER A 404 3.29 5.46 6.87
N HIS A 405 3.78 4.85 5.79
CA HIS A 405 3.41 5.24 4.43
C HIS A 405 2.51 4.15 3.84
N LYS A 406 1.21 4.46 3.81
CA LYS A 406 0.18 3.58 3.23
C LYS A 406 -0.46 4.30 2.05
N ARG A 407 -0.11 3.89 0.83
CA ARG A 407 -0.66 4.44 -0.42
C ARG A 407 -1.14 3.31 -1.30
N LYS A 408 -2.25 3.57 -2.00
CA LYS A 408 -2.90 2.57 -2.84
C LYS A 408 -1.94 2.15 -3.95
N GLY A 409 -1.82 0.85 -4.15
CA GLY A 409 -0.94 0.27 -5.16
C GLY A 409 0.55 0.22 -4.82
N PHE A 410 1.04 0.95 -3.81
CA PHE A 410 2.40 0.78 -3.28
C PHE A 410 2.44 -0.21 -2.12
N THR A 411 3.57 -0.89 -1.95
CA THR A 411 3.89 -1.61 -0.71
C THR A 411 3.83 -0.65 0.47
N HIS A 412 3.18 -1.05 1.56
CA HIS A 412 3.10 -0.22 2.76
C HIS A 412 4.46 -0.19 3.45
N LEU A 413 5.01 1.00 3.68
CA LEU A 413 6.25 1.16 4.43
C LEU A 413 5.90 1.44 5.89
N HIS A 414 6.37 0.57 6.79
CA HIS A 414 6.21 0.73 8.22
C HIS A 414 7.54 0.52 8.91
N HIS A 415 7.93 1.47 9.76
CA HIS A 415 9.11 1.35 10.59
C HIS A 415 8.88 2.06 11.91
N THR A 416 9.23 1.42 13.01
CA THR A 416 9.12 2.00 14.36
C THR A 416 10.39 1.71 15.14
N LEU A 417 11.00 2.76 15.72
CA LEU A 417 12.20 2.63 16.55
C LEU A 417 12.03 3.44 17.83
N SER A 418 12.21 2.79 18.97
CA SER A 418 12.07 3.45 20.29
C SER A 418 13.39 4.01 20.77
N VAL A 419 13.41 5.27 21.23
CA VAL A 419 14.60 5.94 21.77
C VAL A 419 14.22 6.76 23.01
N PRO A 420 15.02 6.69 24.09
CA PRO A 420 14.79 7.52 25.27
C PRO A 420 15.19 8.98 25.03
N VAL A 421 14.34 9.90 25.50
CA VAL A 421 14.61 11.32 25.66
C VAL A 421 14.64 11.62 27.15
N VAL A 422 15.77 12.07 27.67
CA VAL A 422 15.96 12.33 29.10
C VAL A 422 16.20 13.83 29.38
N PRO A 423 15.96 14.31 30.60
CA PRO A 423 16.37 15.66 30.96
C PRO A 423 17.90 15.82 30.91
N PRO A 424 18.42 17.06 30.82
CA PRO A 424 19.84 17.32 30.94
C PRO A 424 20.37 16.77 32.28
N ARG A 425 21.57 16.20 32.23
CA ARG A 425 22.31 15.81 33.44
C ARG A 425 22.64 17.06 34.27
N HIS A 426 22.99 16.85 35.53
CA HIS A 426 23.34 17.93 36.47
C HIS A 426 24.48 18.85 35.97
N ASP A 427 25.35 18.35 35.08
CA ASP A 427 26.44 19.07 34.43
C ASP A 427 26.05 19.70 33.08
N GLY A 428 24.88 19.38 32.54
CA GLY A 428 24.36 19.93 31.28
C GLY A 428 23.63 21.27 31.41
N TYR A 429 23.40 21.76 32.63
CA TYR A 429 22.77 23.06 32.86
C TYR A 429 23.78 24.22 32.68
N PRO A 430 23.35 25.36 32.11
CA PRO A 430 24.20 26.53 31.99
C PRO A 430 24.66 27.03 33.37
N ARG A 431 25.96 27.27 33.51
CA ARG A 431 26.58 27.78 34.75
C ARG A 431 26.97 29.25 34.56
N PHE A 432 27.15 29.95 35.68
CA PHE A 432 27.54 31.36 35.70
C PHE A 432 26.55 32.28 34.97
N LEU A 433 25.27 32.13 35.31
CA LEU A 433 24.20 32.95 34.74
C LEU A 433 24.42 34.42 35.08
N SER A 434 24.34 35.30 34.08
CA SER A 434 24.56 36.75 34.27
C SER A 434 23.58 37.35 35.29
N ALA A 435 22.33 36.89 35.29
CA ALA A 435 21.31 37.27 36.25
C ALA A 435 21.63 36.82 37.69
N ALA A 436 22.51 35.83 37.88
CA ALA A 436 22.86 35.29 39.18
C ALA A 436 24.12 35.93 39.80
N TRP A 437 24.75 36.90 39.14
CA TRP A 437 25.90 37.64 39.67
C TRP A 437 25.71 38.24 41.06
N PRO A 438 24.53 38.81 41.43
CA PRO A 438 24.31 39.31 42.79
C PRO A 438 24.48 38.23 43.86
N TYR A 439 24.03 37.00 43.59
CA TYR A 439 24.17 35.88 44.51
C TYR A 439 25.62 35.39 44.59
N TYR A 440 26.31 35.30 43.45
CA TYR A 440 27.72 34.91 43.41
C TYR A 440 28.60 35.92 44.16
N ALA A 441 28.39 37.22 43.92
CA ALA A 441 29.11 38.29 44.62
C ALA A 441 28.78 38.32 46.12
N GLY A 442 27.52 38.11 46.52
CA GLY A 442 27.11 38.04 47.92
C GLY A 442 27.79 36.89 48.68
N ALA A 443 27.86 35.71 48.07
CA ALA A 443 28.57 34.56 48.65
C ALA A 443 30.07 34.86 48.82
N ILE A 444 30.73 35.39 47.79
CA ILE A 444 32.14 35.79 47.84
C ILE A 444 32.37 36.86 48.92
N SER A 445 31.51 37.88 48.98
CA SER A 445 31.58 38.95 49.98
C SER A 445 31.45 38.42 51.41
N THR A 446 30.58 37.44 51.63
CA THR A 446 30.38 36.83 52.95
C THR A 446 31.61 36.02 53.35
N SER A 447 32.20 35.25 52.43
CA SER A 447 33.44 34.50 52.68
C SER A 447 34.61 35.43 52.99
N VAL A 448 34.79 36.52 52.21
CA VAL A 448 35.83 37.52 52.45
C VAL A 448 35.60 38.25 53.77
N GLY A 449 34.36 38.67 54.05
CA GLY A 449 33.99 39.34 55.30
C GLY A 449 34.23 38.47 56.53
N PHE A 450 33.91 37.17 56.46
CA PHE A 450 34.19 36.22 57.52
C PHE A 450 35.69 36.03 57.75
N LEU A 451 36.49 35.88 56.68
CA LEU A 451 37.95 35.78 56.81
C LEU A 451 38.56 37.05 57.41
N LEU A 452 38.11 38.24 56.98
CA LEU A 452 38.54 39.51 57.56
C LEU A 452 38.15 39.61 59.03
N PHE A 453 36.93 39.20 59.39
CA PHE A 453 36.48 39.13 60.77
C PHE A 453 37.38 38.21 61.60
N CYS A 454 37.68 36.99 61.12
CA CYS A 454 38.57 36.07 61.83
C CYS A 454 39.97 36.67 62.05
N VAL A 455 40.54 37.33 61.04
CA VAL A 455 41.86 37.99 61.14
C VAL A 455 41.81 39.12 62.17
N ILE A 456 40.82 40.01 62.09
CA ILE A 456 40.67 41.14 63.01
C ILE A 456 40.38 40.67 64.43
N TYR A 457 39.53 39.65 64.59
CA TYR A 457 39.16 39.11 65.88
C TYR A 457 40.35 38.45 66.60
N ILE A 458 41.22 37.75 65.87
CA ILE A 458 42.43 37.14 66.42
C ILE A 458 43.52 38.18 66.69
N ALA A 459 43.72 39.15 65.78
CA ALA A 459 44.74 40.19 65.91
C ALA A 459 44.34 41.35 66.84
N GLY A 460 43.05 41.47 67.16
CA GLY A 460 42.52 42.50 68.03
C GLY A 460 42.86 42.21 69.50
N GLU A 461 43.82 42.94 70.06
CA GLU A 461 44.04 42.93 71.50
C GLU A 461 42.81 43.45 72.24
N ALA A 462 42.29 42.64 73.17
CA ALA A 462 41.25 43.07 74.09
C ALA A 462 41.80 44.17 75.01
N LYS A 463 41.35 45.41 74.83
CA LYS A 463 41.54 46.43 75.87
C LYS A 463 40.70 46.04 77.08
N GLU A 464 41.34 45.46 78.10
CA GLU A 464 40.73 45.33 79.41
C GLU A 464 40.36 46.72 79.94
N GLU A 465 39.06 46.96 80.16
CA GLU A 465 38.58 48.15 80.85
C GLU A 465 39.11 48.15 82.29
N LYS A 466 40.11 49.00 82.56
CA LYS A 466 40.50 49.32 83.93
C LYS A 466 39.30 49.96 84.64
N LYS A 467 38.61 49.18 85.49
CA LYS A 467 37.62 49.69 86.45
C LYS A 467 38.25 50.82 87.27
N SER A 468 37.79 52.05 87.08
CA SER A 468 38.16 53.15 87.99
C SER A 468 37.48 52.88 89.34
N LYS A 469 38.27 52.64 90.39
CA LYS A 469 37.79 52.75 91.76
C LYS A 469 37.30 54.18 92.00
N LYS A 470 36.01 54.35 92.30
CA LYS A 470 35.52 55.52 93.04
C LYS A 470 35.60 55.17 94.52
N GLU A 471 36.41 55.99 95.20
CA GLU A 471 36.64 56.18 96.65
C GLU A 471 36.45 55.00 97.60
#